data_AF-A0A2C5ZL64-F1
#
_entry.id   AF-A0A2C5ZL64-F1
#
_cell.length_a   1.000
_cell.length_b   1.000
_cell.length_c   1.000
_cell.angle_alpha   90.00
_cell.angle_beta   90.00
_cell.angle_gamma   90.00
#
_symmetry.space_group_name_H-M   'P 1'
#
loop_
_entity.id
_entity.type
_entity.pdbx_description
1 polymer ?
#
loop_
_entity_poly.entity_id
_entity_poly.type
_entity_poly.pdbx_seq_one_letter_code
_entity_poly.pdbx_strand_id
1 'polypeptide(L)'
;MELDWMKTIDDHEGGIEKFSRGIEKYGFNVDDHGNITYREWAPNAKGAFLIGDFNNWDRSSHPMRKDSFGVFDITIPASNGQPAIPHKSKIKICLVLPNGERIERIPAWIKYVTQDLSVSPVYDARFWNPPPGEKHRFKHSRPKKPAGARVYEAHVGISSPDQRVATYKEFTTNMLPRIRDLGYNVIQLMAIMEHAYYASFGYQVNSFFAASSRFGPPEDLKELIDTAHGMGLVVLLDVVHSHASKNVLDGLNEFDGTDHQYFHSGGKGCHDQWDSRLFNYGHHEVLRYLLSNLRFWMDEYQFDGFRFDGVTSMLYTHHGMGTGFSGGYHEYFGGDVDEEAVVYLMVANEMLHSLFPDCLTIAEDVSGMPALCLPLSLGGIGFDYRLSMAVPDMWIKILKEQKDEQWDMANICFTLTNRRHGEKTIAYCESHDQAYVKNASIWPGSER
;
A
#
# COMPACT_ATOMS: atom_id res chain seq x y z
N MET A 1 17.88 -17.93 0.88
CA MET A 1 16.45 -17.60 0.84
C MET A 1 16.10 -16.59 -0.25
N GLU A 2 16.65 -15.37 -0.26
CA GLU A 2 16.34 -14.41 -1.35
C GLU A 2 16.76 -14.92 -2.74
N LEU A 3 18.01 -15.37 -2.89
CA LEU A 3 18.48 -16.03 -4.12
C LEU A 3 17.63 -17.26 -4.50
N ASP A 4 17.05 -17.94 -3.51
CA ASP A 4 16.17 -19.08 -3.75
C ASP A 4 14.82 -18.63 -4.30
N TRP A 5 14.26 -17.52 -3.80
CA TRP A 5 13.04 -16.91 -4.33
C TRP A 5 13.23 -16.34 -5.73
N MET A 6 14.30 -15.58 -5.98
CA MET A 6 14.59 -15.05 -7.31
C MET A 6 14.74 -16.20 -8.33
N LYS A 7 15.49 -17.25 -7.96
CA LYS A 7 15.62 -18.46 -8.79
C LYS A 7 14.28 -19.17 -9.00
N THR A 8 13.47 -19.32 -7.96
CA THR A 8 12.13 -19.96 -8.05
C THR A 8 11.22 -19.18 -9.00
N ILE A 9 11.25 -17.85 -8.93
CA ILE A 9 10.49 -16.96 -9.81
C ILE A 9 11.00 -17.06 -11.26
N ASP A 10 12.31 -17.12 -11.48
CA ASP A 10 12.89 -17.30 -12.81
C ASP A 10 12.50 -18.67 -13.41
N ASP A 11 12.67 -19.74 -12.65
CA ASP A 11 12.44 -21.13 -13.08
C ASP A 11 10.96 -21.43 -13.37
N HIS A 12 10.02 -20.82 -12.64
CA HIS A 12 8.60 -21.18 -12.68
C HIS A 12 7.64 -20.09 -13.19
N GLU A 13 8.01 -18.82 -13.07
CA GLU A 13 7.12 -17.69 -13.38
C GLU A 13 7.61 -16.88 -14.60
N GLY A 14 8.80 -17.23 -15.12
CA GLY A 14 9.44 -16.55 -16.24
C GLY A 14 10.04 -15.20 -15.87
N GLY A 15 10.44 -15.04 -14.61
CA GLY A 15 11.16 -13.90 -14.06
C GLY A 15 10.28 -12.86 -13.37
N ILE A 16 10.94 -12.00 -12.58
CA ILE A 16 10.30 -11.04 -11.68
C ILE A 16 9.37 -10.05 -12.40
N GLU A 17 9.69 -9.68 -13.65
CA GLU A 17 8.84 -8.81 -14.47
C GLU A 17 7.49 -9.47 -14.78
N LYS A 18 7.47 -10.75 -15.15
CA LYS A 18 6.22 -11.46 -15.44
C LYS A 18 5.47 -11.82 -14.17
N PHE A 19 6.20 -12.13 -13.09
CA PHE A 19 5.61 -12.48 -11.81
C PHE A 19 4.82 -11.32 -11.18
N SER A 20 5.36 -10.09 -11.29
CA SER A 20 4.74 -8.86 -10.79
C SER A 20 3.62 -8.32 -11.67
N ARG A 21 3.35 -8.91 -12.83
CA ARG A 21 2.17 -8.61 -13.66
C ARG A 21 0.95 -9.43 -13.25
N GLY A 22 0.83 -9.79 -11.98
CA GLY A 22 -0.28 -10.61 -11.47
C GLY A 22 -1.65 -10.00 -11.76
N ILE A 23 -1.78 -8.66 -11.77
CA ILE A 23 -3.03 -7.96 -12.08
C ILE A 23 -3.54 -8.20 -13.52
N GLU A 24 -2.66 -8.57 -14.45
CA GLU A 24 -3.04 -8.95 -15.83
C GLU A 24 -3.67 -10.35 -15.88
N LYS A 25 -3.54 -11.14 -14.80
CA LYS A 25 -4.07 -12.52 -14.67
C LYS A 25 -5.19 -12.63 -13.63
N TYR A 26 -5.02 -12.00 -12.47
CA TYR A 26 -5.93 -12.03 -11.33
C TYR A 26 -6.86 -10.82 -11.31
N GLY A 27 -7.96 -10.91 -10.57
CA GLY A 27 -9.02 -9.92 -10.63
C GLY A 27 -9.73 -9.94 -11.98
N PHE A 28 -10.32 -8.81 -12.36
CA PHE A 28 -11.08 -8.70 -13.61
C PHE A 28 -10.20 -8.15 -14.74
N ASN A 29 -10.12 -8.92 -15.82
CA ASN A 29 -9.41 -8.55 -17.04
C ASN A 29 -10.36 -8.65 -18.24
N VAL A 30 -10.35 -7.62 -19.08
CA VAL A 30 -11.20 -7.53 -20.28
C VAL A 30 -10.33 -7.65 -21.51
N ASP A 31 -10.64 -8.59 -22.40
CA ASP A 31 -9.92 -8.77 -23.66
C ASP A 31 -10.43 -7.84 -24.78
N ASP A 32 -9.75 -7.86 -25.93
CA ASP A 32 -10.10 -7.04 -27.10
C ASP A 32 -11.46 -7.39 -27.73
N HIS A 33 -12.03 -8.55 -27.38
CA HIS A 33 -13.36 -8.99 -27.80
C HIS A 33 -14.44 -8.65 -26.77
N GLY A 34 -14.07 -8.02 -25.64
CA GLY A 34 -14.97 -7.66 -24.55
C GLY A 34 -15.30 -8.81 -23.60
N ASN A 35 -14.64 -9.97 -23.71
CA ASN A 35 -14.82 -11.03 -22.74
C ASN A 35 -14.16 -10.63 -21.43
N ILE A 36 -14.80 -11.00 -20.32
CA ILE A 36 -14.29 -10.69 -18.98
C ILE A 36 -13.77 -11.98 -18.37
N THR A 37 -12.47 -12.06 -18.11
CA THR A 37 -11.90 -13.13 -17.29
C THR A 37 -11.74 -12.63 -15.86
N TYR A 38 -12.32 -13.38 -14.91
CA TYR A 38 -12.13 -13.16 -13.49
C TYR A 38 -11.38 -14.33 -12.88
N ARG A 39 -10.33 -14.03 -12.11
CA ARG A 39 -9.52 -15.03 -11.41
C ARG A 39 -9.24 -14.63 -9.98
N GLU A 40 -9.32 -15.60 -9.07
CA GLU A 40 -9.18 -15.37 -7.63
C GLU A 40 -8.53 -16.56 -6.93
N TRP A 41 -7.62 -16.30 -6.00
CA TRP A 41 -7.01 -17.35 -5.18
C TRP A 41 -7.84 -17.56 -3.92
N ALA A 42 -8.29 -18.79 -3.67
CA ALA A 42 -9.11 -19.14 -2.50
C ALA A 42 -8.98 -20.65 -2.17
N PRO A 43 -7.79 -21.13 -1.77
CA PRO A 43 -7.47 -22.56 -1.76
C PRO A 43 -8.36 -23.39 -0.82
N ASN A 44 -8.86 -22.83 0.28
CA ASN A 44 -9.75 -23.55 1.19
C ASN A 44 -11.18 -23.75 0.63
N ALA A 45 -11.65 -22.87 -0.26
CA ALA A 45 -12.99 -22.95 -0.80
C ALA A 45 -13.18 -24.20 -1.68
N LYS A 46 -14.30 -24.90 -1.54
CA LYS A 46 -14.68 -26.06 -2.39
C LYS A 46 -15.30 -25.63 -3.71
N GLY A 47 -15.92 -24.46 -3.76
CA GLY A 47 -16.52 -23.90 -4.96
C GLY A 47 -16.54 -22.38 -4.88
N ALA A 48 -16.62 -21.72 -6.02
CA ALA A 48 -16.74 -20.27 -6.11
C ALA A 48 -17.72 -19.88 -7.22
N PHE A 49 -18.42 -18.77 -7.02
CA PHE A 49 -19.37 -18.20 -7.96
C PHE A 49 -19.15 -16.69 -8.05
N LEU A 50 -19.13 -16.16 -9.27
CA LEU A 50 -19.10 -14.72 -9.49
C LEU A 50 -20.53 -14.17 -9.43
N ILE A 51 -20.77 -13.19 -8.57
CA ILE A 51 -22.12 -12.62 -8.34
C ILE A 51 -22.09 -11.10 -8.46
N GLY A 52 -23.23 -10.49 -8.77
CA GLY A 52 -23.36 -9.05 -8.81
C GLY A 52 -24.65 -8.59 -9.48
N ASP A 53 -24.75 -7.30 -9.74
CA ASP A 53 -25.95 -6.73 -10.38
C ASP A 53 -26.22 -7.38 -11.75
N PHE A 54 -25.15 -7.73 -12.48
CA PHE A 54 -25.23 -8.33 -13.83
C PHE A 54 -25.96 -9.68 -13.87
N ASN A 55 -26.06 -10.39 -12.76
CA ASN A 55 -26.75 -11.68 -12.65
C ASN A 55 -27.82 -11.70 -11.54
N ASN A 56 -28.32 -10.53 -11.15
CA ASN A 56 -29.31 -10.38 -10.07
C ASN A 56 -28.86 -11.02 -8.75
N TRP A 57 -27.56 -11.03 -8.47
CA TRP A 57 -26.98 -11.64 -7.27
C TRP A 57 -27.28 -13.15 -7.11
N ASP A 58 -27.46 -13.86 -8.22
CA ASP A 58 -27.68 -15.31 -8.22
C ASP A 58 -26.39 -16.08 -7.91
N ARG A 59 -26.38 -16.72 -6.73
CA ARG A 59 -25.26 -17.48 -6.14
C ARG A 59 -25.00 -18.85 -6.78
N SER A 60 -25.70 -19.17 -7.86
CA SER A 60 -25.59 -20.45 -8.58
C SER A 60 -25.29 -20.32 -10.07
N SER A 61 -25.51 -19.14 -10.65
CA SER A 61 -25.53 -18.95 -12.10
C SER A 61 -24.16 -18.94 -12.79
N HIS A 62 -23.11 -18.45 -12.13
CA HIS A 62 -21.78 -18.26 -12.72
C HIS A 62 -20.70 -19.01 -11.91
N PRO A 63 -20.69 -20.36 -11.94
CA PRO A 63 -19.69 -21.16 -11.24
C PRO A 63 -18.30 -20.95 -11.84
N MET A 64 -17.29 -20.88 -10.98
CA MET A 64 -15.89 -20.77 -11.37
C MET A 64 -15.21 -22.15 -11.33
N ARG A 65 -14.24 -22.36 -12.22
CA ARG A 65 -13.40 -23.57 -12.23
C ARG A 65 -12.24 -23.41 -11.26
N LYS A 66 -12.00 -24.39 -10.39
CA LYS A 66 -10.83 -24.45 -9.50
C LYS A 66 -9.70 -25.23 -10.16
N ASP A 67 -8.47 -24.71 -10.11
CA ASP A 67 -7.26 -25.42 -10.53
C ASP A 67 -6.58 -26.18 -9.37
N SER A 68 -5.42 -26.79 -9.64
CA SER A 68 -4.65 -27.56 -8.66
C SER A 68 -3.98 -26.70 -7.57
N PHE A 69 -3.83 -25.40 -7.77
CA PHE A 69 -3.22 -24.46 -6.82
C PHE A 69 -4.26 -23.71 -5.97
N GLY A 70 -5.54 -24.03 -6.18
CA GLY A 70 -6.64 -23.39 -5.45
C GLY A 70 -7.03 -22.04 -6.02
N VAL A 71 -6.66 -21.77 -7.27
CA VAL A 71 -7.09 -20.60 -8.02
C VAL A 71 -8.38 -20.92 -8.75
N PHE A 72 -9.37 -20.04 -8.61
CA PHE A 72 -10.63 -20.09 -9.30
C PHE A 72 -10.62 -19.16 -10.50
N ASP A 73 -11.18 -19.59 -11.64
CA ASP A 73 -11.34 -18.75 -12.82
C ASP A 73 -12.69 -18.92 -13.52
N ILE A 74 -13.16 -17.86 -14.17
CA ILE A 74 -14.31 -17.85 -15.07
C ILE A 74 -14.08 -16.83 -16.19
N THR A 75 -14.50 -17.17 -17.41
CA THR A 75 -14.60 -16.21 -18.52
C THR A 75 -16.07 -15.99 -18.85
N ILE A 76 -16.54 -14.76 -18.70
CA ILE A 76 -17.87 -14.33 -19.10
C ILE A 76 -17.76 -13.77 -20.53
N PRO A 77 -18.45 -14.38 -21.51
CA PRO A 77 -18.38 -13.92 -22.89
C PRO A 77 -19.03 -12.55 -23.04
N ALA A 78 -18.54 -11.75 -23.99
CA ALA A 78 -19.14 -10.48 -24.35
C ALA A 78 -20.61 -10.64 -24.77
N SER A 79 -21.45 -9.67 -24.44
CA SER A 79 -22.83 -9.57 -24.90
C SER A 79 -22.92 -8.46 -25.94
N ASN A 80 -23.30 -8.80 -27.18
CA ASN A 80 -23.35 -7.85 -28.31
C ASN A 80 -22.06 -7.06 -28.53
N GLY A 81 -20.90 -7.72 -28.37
CA GLY A 81 -19.58 -7.09 -28.52
C GLY A 81 -19.21 -6.10 -27.42
N GLN A 82 -19.91 -6.13 -26.28
CA GLN A 82 -19.63 -5.32 -25.10
C GLN A 82 -19.41 -6.22 -23.86
N PRO A 83 -18.61 -5.77 -22.88
CA PRO A 83 -18.44 -6.49 -21.62
C PRO A 83 -19.78 -6.78 -20.93
N ALA A 84 -20.00 -8.04 -20.55
CA ALA A 84 -21.27 -8.49 -19.97
C ALA A 84 -21.55 -7.93 -18.56
N ILE A 85 -20.50 -7.49 -17.84
CA ILE A 85 -20.62 -6.77 -16.57
C ILE A 85 -20.52 -5.27 -16.89
N PRO A 86 -21.57 -4.48 -16.62
CA PRO A 86 -21.52 -3.03 -16.86
C PRO A 86 -20.50 -2.32 -15.97
N HIS A 87 -19.83 -1.31 -16.50
CA HIS A 87 -18.95 -0.43 -15.72
C HIS A 87 -19.70 0.14 -14.49
N LYS A 88 -19.05 0.17 -13.32
CA LYS A 88 -19.56 0.63 -12.01
C LYS A 88 -20.67 -0.25 -11.41
N SER A 89 -21.05 -1.37 -12.02
CA SER A 89 -21.97 -2.31 -11.38
C SER A 89 -21.33 -2.97 -10.16
N LYS A 90 -22.15 -3.32 -9.16
CA LYS A 90 -21.69 -4.04 -7.98
C LYS A 90 -21.39 -5.49 -8.32
N ILE A 91 -20.34 -6.02 -7.69
CA ILE A 91 -19.86 -7.40 -7.85
C ILE A 91 -19.36 -7.95 -6.53
N LYS A 92 -19.38 -9.28 -6.34
CA LYS A 92 -18.71 -10.01 -5.27
C LYS A 92 -18.34 -11.42 -5.76
N ILE A 93 -17.51 -12.10 -4.99
CA ILE A 93 -17.32 -13.54 -5.11
C ILE A 93 -18.07 -14.23 -3.98
N CYS A 94 -18.83 -15.28 -4.31
CA CYS A 94 -19.45 -16.18 -3.34
C CYS A 94 -18.63 -17.48 -3.28
N LEU A 95 -18.07 -17.78 -2.11
CA LEU A 95 -17.27 -18.98 -1.86
C LEU A 95 -18.10 -20.00 -1.08
N VAL A 96 -17.96 -21.27 -1.43
CA VAL A 96 -18.53 -22.41 -0.70
C VAL A 96 -17.41 -23.04 0.13
N LEU A 97 -17.51 -22.94 1.44
CA LEU A 97 -16.54 -23.46 2.39
C LEU A 97 -16.63 -24.99 2.55
N PRO A 98 -15.62 -25.65 3.15
CA PRO A 98 -15.63 -27.09 3.35
C PRO A 98 -16.81 -27.64 4.14
N ASN A 99 -17.36 -26.84 5.06
CA ASN A 99 -18.55 -27.12 5.87
C ASN A 99 -19.88 -26.94 5.11
N GLY A 100 -19.84 -26.48 3.85
CA GLY A 100 -21.02 -26.19 3.01
C GLY A 100 -21.58 -24.77 3.17
N GLU A 101 -21.02 -23.96 4.07
CA GLU A 101 -21.39 -22.56 4.25
C GLU A 101 -21.03 -21.74 3.00
N ARG A 102 -21.85 -20.72 2.72
CA ARG A 102 -21.57 -19.74 1.67
C ARG A 102 -21.18 -18.41 2.29
N ILE A 103 -19.99 -17.94 1.95
CA ILE A 103 -19.50 -16.62 2.33
C ILE A 103 -19.37 -15.74 1.08
N GLU A 104 -19.52 -14.43 1.24
CA GLU A 104 -19.35 -13.45 0.17
C GLU A 104 -18.20 -12.51 0.52
N ARG A 105 -17.37 -12.19 -0.47
CA ARG A 105 -16.21 -11.31 -0.30
C ARG A 105 -16.12 -10.29 -1.42
N ILE A 106 -15.51 -9.15 -1.12
CA ILE A 106 -14.96 -8.24 -2.12
C ILE A 106 -13.75 -8.93 -2.76
N PRO A 107 -13.67 -9.06 -4.10
CA PRO A 107 -12.51 -9.64 -4.78
C PRO A 107 -11.19 -9.01 -4.33
N ALA A 108 -10.17 -9.82 -4.01
CA ALA A 108 -8.92 -9.34 -3.42
C ALA A 108 -8.17 -8.36 -4.36
N TRP A 109 -8.35 -8.55 -5.67
CA TRP A 109 -7.71 -7.77 -6.73
C TRP A 109 -8.63 -6.68 -7.32
N ILE A 110 -9.65 -6.24 -6.56
CA ILE A 110 -10.58 -5.21 -7.03
C ILE A 110 -9.89 -3.84 -7.18
N LYS A 111 -10.21 -3.13 -8.26
CA LYS A 111 -9.63 -1.81 -8.58
C LYS A 111 -10.42 -0.62 -8.05
N TYR A 112 -11.67 -0.85 -7.64
CA TYR A 112 -12.54 0.19 -7.10
C TYR A 112 -13.63 -0.40 -6.22
N VAL A 113 -13.84 0.22 -5.06
CA VAL A 113 -14.95 -0.08 -4.15
C VAL A 113 -15.67 1.22 -3.83
N THR A 114 -16.87 1.18 -3.28
CA THR A 114 -17.60 2.37 -2.82
C THR A 114 -18.41 2.05 -1.58
N GLN A 115 -18.71 3.05 -0.77
CA GLN A 115 -19.58 2.92 0.40
C GLN A 115 -20.80 3.83 0.27
N ASP A 116 -21.97 3.29 0.60
CA ASP A 116 -23.20 4.08 0.77
C ASP A 116 -23.69 3.89 2.20
N LEU A 117 -23.36 4.86 3.05
CA LEU A 117 -23.69 4.84 4.48
C LEU A 117 -25.21 4.88 4.75
N SER A 118 -26.02 5.27 3.77
CA SER A 118 -27.49 5.21 3.91
C SER A 118 -28.02 3.77 3.83
N VAL A 119 -27.23 2.86 3.27
CA VAL A 119 -27.58 1.44 3.07
C VAL A 119 -26.80 0.53 4.01
N SER A 120 -25.48 0.69 4.09
CA SER A 120 -24.60 -0.20 4.84
C SER A 120 -23.27 0.47 5.19
N PRO A 121 -22.68 0.17 6.37
CA PRO A 121 -21.31 0.56 6.67
C PRO A 121 -20.27 -0.29 5.90
N VAL A 122 -20.66 -1.37 5.23
CA VAL A 122 -19.74 -2.23 4.46
C VAL A 122 -19.59 -1.69 3.04
N TYR A 123 -18.38 -1.77 2.49
CA TYR A 123 -18.12 -1.40 1.10
C TYR A 123 -18.69 -2.41 0.09
N ASP A 124 -18.95 -1.91 -1.12
CA ASP A 124 -19.30 -2.69 -2.29
C ASP A 124 -18.19 -2.60 -3.34
N ALA A 125 -17.79 -3.74 -3.89
CA ALA A 125 -16.87 -3.78 -5.02
C ALA A 125 -17.55 -3.33 -6.32
N ARG A 126 -16.85 -2.54 -7.11
CA ARG A 126 -17.34 -1.97 -8.36
C ARG A 126 -16.48 -2.45 -9.53
N PHE A 127 -17.14 -2.96 -10.57
CA PHE A 127 -16.43 -3.32 -11.78
C PHE A 127 -15.88 -2.06 -12.48
N TRP A 128 -14.57 -1.84 -12.37
CA TRP A 128 -13.90 -0.68 -12.95
C TRP A 128 -13.35 -0.97 -14.34
N ASN A 129 -14.17 -0.72 -15.37
CA ASN A 129 -13.77 -0.72 -16.76
C ASN A 129 -14.37 0.51 -17.49
N PRO A 130 -13.86 1.72 -17.21
CA PRO A 130 -14.39 2.94 -17.82
C PRO A 130 -14.34 2.86 -19.36
N PRO A 131 -15.34 3.40 -20.07
CA PRO A 131 -15.31 3.45 -21.54
C PRO A 131 -14.13 4.32 -22.04
N PRO A 132 -13.70 4.18 -23.30
CA PRO A 132 -12.52 4.89 -23.83
C PRO A 132 -12.55 6.41 -23.67
N GLY A 133 -13.73 7.04 -23.62
CA GLY A 133 -13.90 8.48 -23.40
C GLY A 133 -13.80 8.93 -21.94
N GLU A 134 -13.93 8.02 -20.97
CA GLU A 134 -13.78 8.29 -19.53
C GLU A 134 -12.40 7.90 -19.00
N LYS A 135 -11.61 7.14 -19.77
CA LYS A 135 -10.24 6.76 -19.41
C LYS A 135 -9.30 7.97 -19.50
N HIS A 136 -8.64 8.29 -18.38
CA HIS A 136 -7.54 9.24 -18.36
C HIS A 136 -6.38 8.71 -19.21
N ARG A 137 -5.75 9.63 -19.94
CA ARG A 137 -4.54 9.36 -20.71
C ARG A 137 -3.46 10.29 -20.20
N PHE A 138 -2.40 9.72 -19.63
CA PHE A 138 -1.24 10.47 -19.18
C PHE A 138 -0.65 11.29 -20.33
N LYS A 139 -0.43 12.58 -20.07
CA LYS A 139 0.09 13.55 -21.04
C LYS A 139 1.54 13.91 -20.76
N HIS A 140 1.97 13.78 -19.51
CA HIS A 140 3.31 14.11 -19.07
C HIS A 140 4.10 12.85 -18.76
N SER A 141 5.41 12.90 -19.04
CA SER A 141 6.33 11.86 -18.59
C SER A 141 6.69 12.07 -17.13
N ARG A 142 7.00 10.98 -16.44
CA ARG A 142 7.59 10.99 -15.11
C ARG A 142 8.79 11.94 -15.03
N PRO A 143 8.90 12.77 -13.97
CA PRO A 143 10.09 13.58 -13.75
C PRO A 143 11.30 12.68 -13.42
N LYS A 144 12.50 13.21 -13.63
CA LYS A 144 13.74 12.50 -13.24
C LYS A 144 13.88 12.44 -11.72
N LYS A 145 14.55 11.40 -11.24
CA LYS A 145 14.92 11.27 -9.82
C LYS A 145 15.69 12.51 -9.35
N PRO A 146 15.23 13.20 -8.28
CA PRO A 146 15.87 14.43 -7.82
C PRO A 146 17.17 14.11 -7.09
N ALA A 147 18.18 14.98 -7.23
CA ALA A 147 19.45 14.84 -6.52
C ALA A 147 19.28 14.92 -4.98
N GLY A 148 18.26 15.64 -4.51
CA GLY A 148 17.85 15.68 -3.11
C GLY A 148 16.33 15.84 -3.02
N ALA A 149 15.71 14.99 -2.20
CA ALA A 149 14.27 14.98 -1.99
C ALA A 149 13.87 16.05 -0.96
N ARG A 150 12.99 16.96 -1.37
CA ARG A 150 12.25 17.88 -0.51
C ARG A 150 10.80 17.43 -0.60
N VAL A 151 10.39 16.67 0.42
CA VAL A 151 9.12 15.93 0.42
C VAL A 151 8.03 16.76 1.07
N TYR A 152 6.92 16.95 0.37
CA TYR A 152 5.67 17.45 0.94
C TYR A 152 4.77 16.25 1.23
N GLU A 153 4.66 15.88 2.51
CA GLU A 153 3.73 14.84 2.96
C GLU A 153 2.29 15.38 2.97
N ALA A 154 1.36 14.64 2.38
CA ALA A 154 -0.01 15.09 2.21
C ALA A 154 -1.04 13.97 2.29
N HIS A 155 -2.21 14.32 2.84
CA HIS A 155 -3.41 13.49 2.82
C HIS A 155 -4.52 14.25 2.09
N VAL A 156 -5.02 13.66 0.98
CA VAL A 156 -6.00 14.32 0.09
C VAL A 156 -7.26 14.74 0.82
N GLY A 157 -7.85 13.84 1.62
CA GLY A 157 -9.15 14.09 2.24
C GLY A 157 -9.21 15.25 3.26
N ILE A 158 -8.06 15.73 3.77
CA ILE A 158 -8.00 16.83 4.75
C ILE A 158 -7.33 18.08 4.17
N SER A 159 -7.17 18.14 2.84
CA SER A 159 -6.45 19.22 2.17
C SER A 159 -7.31 20.44 1.83
N SER A 160 -8.46 20.59 2.49
CA SER A 160 -9.39 21.70 2.33
C SER A 160 -9.72 22.30 3.70
N PRO A 161 -9.96 23.62 3.79
CA PRO A 161 -10.49 24.21 5.03
C PRO A 161 -11.92 23.77 5.36
N ASP A 162 -12.63 23.19 4.38
CA ASP A 162 -14.00 22.70 4.58
C ASP A 162 -14.02 21.47 5.50
N GLN A 163 -15.01 21.37 6.38
CA GLN A 163 -15.22 20.23 7.28
C GLN A 163 -15.86 19.03 6.57
N ARG A 164 -15.23 18.58 5.48
CA ARG A 164 -15.62 17.41 4.68
C ARG A 164 -14.38 16.75 4.10
N VAL A 165 -14.58 15.56 3.53
CA VAL A 165 -13.52 14.91 2.75
C VAL A 165 -13.33 15.68 1.43
N ALA A 166 -12.11 16.17 1.21
CA ALA A 166 -11.71 16.79 -0.04
C ALA A 166 -11.39 15.75 -1.13
N THR A 167 -11.46 16.18 -2.39
CA THR A 167 -11.34 15.30 -3.56
C THR A 167 -9.98 15.38 -4.24
N TYR A 168 -9.64 14.37 -5.05
CA TYR A 168 -8.44 14.38 -5.89
C TYR A 168 -8.40 15.60 -6.81
N LYS A 169 -9.52 16.01 -7.41
CA LYS A 169 -9.60 17.20 -8.28
C LYS A 169 -9.32 18.50 -7.52
N GLU A 170 -9.82 18.61 -6.30
CA GLU A 170 -9.53 19.77 -5.44
C GLU A 170 -8.06 19.81 -5.05
N PHE A 171 -7.47 18.66 -4.69
CA PHE A 171 -6.03 18.58 -4.41
C PHE A 171 -5.20 19.00 -5.64
N THR A 172 -5.57 18.48 -6.81
CA THR A 172 -4.93 18.78 -8.09
C THR A 172 -4.94 20.28 -8.38
N THR A 173 -6.09 20.93 -8.20
CA THR A 173 -6.29 22.34 -8.53
C THR A 173 -5.66 23.28 -7.49
N ASN A 174 -5.81 22.94 -6.19
CA ASN A 174 -5.53 23.88 -5.11
C ASN A 174 -4.18 23.61 -4.42
N MET A 175 -3.78 22.34 -4.31
CA MET A 175 -2.60 21.96 -3.54
C MET A 175 -1.35 21.81 -4.40
N LEU A 176 -1.43 21.24 -5.60
CA LEU A 176 -0.24 21.08 -6.46
C LEU A 176 0.47 22.42 -6.78
N PRO A 177 -0.24 23.52 -7.14
CA PRO A 177 0.42 24.82 -7.32
C PRO A 177 1.13 25.30 -6.06
N ARG A 178 0.47 25.17 -4.90
CA ARG A 178 1.06 25.57 -3.62
C ARG A 178 2.33 24.78 -3.30
N ILE A 179 2.30 23.46 -3.47
CA ILE A 179 3.44 22.58 -3.18
C ILE A 179 4.64 22.95 -4.06
N ARG A 180 4.41 23.13 -5.36
CA ARG A 180 5.44 23.58 -6.32
C ARG A 180 6.00 24.94 -5.93
N ASP A 181 5.13 25.91 -5.63
CA ASP A 181 5.53 27.30 -5.37
C ASP A 181 6.31 27.42 -4.05
N LEU A 182 6.10 26.51 -3.09
CA LEU A 182 6.90 26.36 -1.88
C LEU A 182 8.29 25.74 -2.13
N GLY A 183 8.57 25.22 -3.34
CA GLY A 183 9.87 24.70 -3.74
C GLY A 183 10.09 23.21 -3.43
N TYR A 184 9.06 22.48 -3.01
CA TYR A 184 9.09 21.03 -2.89
C TYR A 184 9.21 20.38 -4.28
N ASN A 185 9.86 19.22 -4.36
CA ASN A 185 10.03 18.47 -5.60
C ASN A 185 9.52 17.02 -5.52
N VAL A 186 9.11 16.59 -4.33
CA VAL A 186 8.52 15.28 -4.09
C VAL A 186 7.24 15.48 -3.27
N ILE A 187 6.18 14.75 -3.60
CA ILE A 187 4.97 14.62 -2.80
C ILE A 187 4.93 13.20 -2.24
N GLN A 188 4.72 13.06 -0.93
CA GLN A 188 4.35 11.77 -0.33
C GLN A 188 2.82 11.77 -0.15
N LEU A 189 2.12 10.94 -0.93
CA LEU A 189 0.66 10.81 -0.84
C LEU A 189 0.27 9.66 0.10
N MET A 190 -0.32 10.04 1.22
CA MET A 190 -0.84 9.12 2.22
C MET A 190 -2.26 8.67 1.89
N ALA A 191 -2.68 7.56 2.51
CA ALA A 191 -4.07 7.10 2.54
C ALA A 191 -4.72 6.84 1.17
N ILE A 192 -3.94 6.49 0.15
CA ILE A 192 -4.46 6.23 -1.20
C ILE A 192 -5.01 4.81 -1.34
N MET A 193 -4.33 3.79 -0.79
CA MET A 193 -4.87 2.43 -0.74
C MET A 193 -6.16 2.44 0.07
N GLU A 194 -7.21 1.81 -0.44
CA GLU A 194 -8.53 1.89 0.18
C GLU A 194 -8.54 1.30 1.59
N HIS A 195 -9.11 2.07 2.52
CA HIS A 195 -9.19 1.77 3.94
C HIS A 195 -10.58 2.14 4.45
N ALA A 196 -11.29 1.21 5.06
CA ALA A 196 -12.68 1.44 5.47
C ALA A 196 -12.78 2.41 6.65
N TYR A 197 -11.82 2.36 7.58
CA TYR A 197 -11.77 3.24 8.74
C TYR A 197 -11.00 4.53 8.42
N TYR A 198 -11.69 5.62 8.10
CA TYR A 198 -11.06 6.89 7.70
C TYR A 198 -10.09 7.46 8.75
N ALA A 199 -10.40 7.29 10.04
CA ALA A 199 -9.55 7.74 11.14
C ALA A 199 -8.31 6.85 11.35
N SER A 200 -8.13 5.76 10.59
CA SER A 200 -6.85 5.05 10.52
C SER A 200 -5.77 5.83 9.76
N PHE A 201 -6.14 6.93 9.11
CA PHE A 201 -5.23 7.75 8.31
C PHE A 201 -4.58 6.99 7.13
N GLY A 202 -5.23 5.92 6.67
CA GLY A 202 -4.74 5.07 5.59
C GLY A 202 -4.10 3.76 6.04
N TYR A 203 -3.79 3.61 7.33
CA TYR A 203 -3.03 2.45 7.82
C TYR A 203 -3.84 1.15 7.89
N GLN A 204 -5.18 1.22 8.01
CA GLN A 204 -6.03 0.02 8.03
C GLN A 204 -6.53 -0.32 6.62
N VAL A 205 -5.64 -0.85 5.77
CA VAL A 205 -5.96 -1.16 4.37
C VAL A 205 -6.90 -2.35 4.25
N ASN A 206 -7.92 -2.18 3.40
CA ASN A 206 -8.97 -3.14 3.10
C ASN A 206 -8.83 -3.75 1.70
N SER A 207 -8.67 -2.89 0.68
CA SER A 207 -8.59 -3.29 -0.74
C SER A 207 -7.32 -2.71 -1.37
N PHE A 208 -6.29 -3.54 -1.49
CA PHE A 208 -4.93 -3.08 -1.79
C PHE A 208 -4.76 -2.52 -3.21
N PHE A 209 -5.59 -2.96 -4.15
CA PHE A 209 -5.58 -2.51 -5.55
C PHE A 209 -6.58 -1.38 -5.84
N ALA A 210 -7.30 -0.90 -4.83
CA ALA A 210 -8.30 0.15 -4.99
C ALA A 210 -7.77 1.49 -4.49
N ALA A 211 -7.84 2.51 -5.36
CA ALA A 211 -7.68 3.90 -4.93
C ALA A 211 -8.91 4.33 -4.11
N SER A 212 -8.66 4.93 -2.95
CA SER A 212 -9.68 5.31 -1.97
C SER A 212 -10.81 6.11 -2.60
N SER A 213 -12.01 5.53 -2.59
CA SER A 213 -13.16 6.06 -3.31
C SER A 213 -13.69 7.36 -2.71
N ARG A 214 -13.29 7.68 -1.48
CA ARG A 214 -13.71 8.90 -0.77
C ARG A 214 -13.25 10.18 -1.47
N PHE A 215 -12.13 10.12 -2.18
CA PHE A 215 -11.53 11.29 -2.82
C PHE A 215 -11.95 11.42 -4.29
N GLY A 216 -12.53 10.37 -4.88
CA GLY A 216 -12.97 10.34 -6.27
C GLY A 216 -12.76 8.97 -6.94
N PRO A 217 -13.13 8.84 -8.22
CA PRO A 217 -12.81 7.66 -9.02
C PRO A 217 -11.30 7.54 -9.33
N PRO A 218 -10.81 6.35 -9.70
CA PRO A 218 -9.43 6.10 -10.11
C PRO A 218 -8.85 7.08 -11.13
N GLU A 219 -9.66 7.53 -12.10
CA GLU A 219 -9.20 8.44 -13.15
C GLU A 219 -8.85 9.83 -12.62
N ASP A 220 -9.49 10.27 -11.53
CA ASP A 220 -9.16 11.56 -10.90
C ASP A 220 -7.80 11.50 -10.18
N LEU A 221 -7.41 10.33 -9.65
CA LEU A 221 -6.06 10.12 -9.11
C LEU A 221 -5.01 10.11 -10.23
N LYS A 222 -5.31 9.49 -11.38
CA LYS A 222 -4.42 9.54 -12.55
C LYS A 222 -4.22 10.98 -13.04
N GLU A 223 -5.29 11.77 -13.09
CA GLU A 223 -5.22 13.20 -13.43
C GLU A 223 -4.34 13.98 -12.44
N LEU A 224 -4.47 13.70 -11.13
CA LEU A 224 -3.63 14.31 -10.10
C LEU A 224 -2.14 14.04 -10.35
N ILE A 225 -1.77 12.77 -10.54
CA ILE A 225 -0.37 12.36 -10.74
C ILE A 225 0.18 12.94 -12.04
N ASP A 226 -0.58 12.84 -13.14
CA ASP A 226 -0.21 13.42 -14.44
C ASP A 226 0.00 14.94 -14.36
N THR A 227 -0.86 15.64 -13.61
CA THR A 227 -0.72 17.09 -13.41
C THR A 227 0.52 17.41 -12.57
N ALA A 228 0.80 16.64 -11.52
CA ALA A 228 2.01 16.79 -10.71
C ALA A 228 3.28 16.57 -11.56
N HIS A 229 3.28 15.56 -12.43
CA HIS A 229 4.36 15.32 -13.39
C HIS A 229 4.56 16.48 -14.37
N GLY A 230 3.47 17.06 -14.89
CA GLY A 230 3.52 18.28 -15.70
C GLY A 230 4.12 19.49 -14.99
N MET A 231 4.17 19.46 -13.65
CA MET A 231 4.80 20.46 -12.80
C MET A 231 6.22 20.07 -12.34
N GLY A 232 6.74 18.92 -12.79
CA GLY A 232 8.05 18.39 -12.42
C GLY A 232 8.12 17.83 -11.01
N LEU A 233 6.98 17.47 -10.40
CA LEU A 233 6.88 16.91 -9.06
C LEU A 233 6.87 15.39 -9.12
N VAL A 234 7.80 14.76 -8.42
CA VAL A 234 7.78 13.31 -8.15
C VAL A 234 6.64 13.03 -7.17
N VAL A 235 5.87 11.98 -7.39
CA VAL A 235 4.78 11.56 -6.48
C VAL A 235 5.05 10.15 -5.98
N LEU A 236 5.20 10.01 -4.66
CA LEU A 236 5.35 8.74 -3.97
C LEU A 236 4.02 8.32 -3.35
N LEU A 237 3.81 7.01 -3.27
CA LEU A 237 2.68 6.41 -2.58
C LEU A 237 3.11 5.84 -1.22
N ASP A 238 2.29 6.04 -0.18
CA ASP A 238 2.37 5.21 1.04
C ASP A 238 1.86 3.80 0.73
N VAL A 239 2.76 2.82 0.90
CA VAL A 239 2.44 1.40 0.76
C VAL A 239 2.44 0.76 2.13
N VAL A 240 1.25 0.32 2.53
CA VAL A 240 1.04 -0.37 3.80
C VAL A 240 1.03 -1.87 3.53
N HIS A 241 2.22 -2.46 3.42
CA HIS A 241 2.40 -3.91 3.29
C HIS A 241 2.83 -4.58 4.59
N SER A 242 2.94 -3.84 5.68
CA SER A 242 3.28 -4.37 7.00
C SER A 242 2.13 -5.17 7.63
N HIS A 243 0.89 -4.82 7.31
CA HIS A 243 -0.31 -5.47 7.84
C HIS A 243 -1.54 -5.21 6.95
N ALA A 244 -2.65 -5.85 7.27
CA ALA A 244 -3.97 -5.58 6.70
C ALA A 244 -5.03 -5.42 7.79
N SER A 245 -6.13 -4.73 7.47
CA SER A 245 -7.29 -4.64 8.35
C SER A 245 -7.87 -6.02 8.71
N LYS A 246 -8.35 -6.17 9.95
CA LYS A 246 -9.11 -7.35 10.39
C LYS A 246 -10.53 -7.43 9.83
N ASN A 247 -10.97 -6.46 9.04
CA ASN A 247 -12.28 -6.49 8.40
C ASN A 247 -12.46 -7.72 7.49
N VAL A 248 -13.50 -8.51 7.75
CA VAL A 248 -13.82 -9.73 6.99
C VAL A 248 -14.75 -9.47 5.80
N LEU A 249 -15.72 -8.56 5.94
CA LEU A 249 -16.76 -8.37 4.92
C LEU A 249 -16.29 -7.50 3.73
N ASP A 250 -15.42 -6.53 4.01
CA ASP A 250 -14.88 -5.58 3.03
C ASP A 250 -13.35 -5.49 3.07
N GLY A 251 -12.68 -6.47 3.66
CA GLY A 251 -11.22 -6.56 3.69
C GLY A 251 -10.72 -7.92 3.22
N LEU A 252 -9.40 -8.10 3.32
CA LEU A 252 -8.71 -9.32 2.91
C LEU A 252 -8.76 -10.42 4.00
N ASN A 253 -9.18 -10.09 5.22
CA ASN A 253 -9.23 -11.03 6.33
C ASN A 253 -10.25 -12.16 6.08
N GLU A 254 -9.87 -13.39 6.45
CA GLU A 254 -10.72 -14.58 6.29
C GLU A 254 -11.38 -14.71 4.91
N PHE A 255 -10.61 -14.35 3.88
CA PHE A 255 -11.11 -14.28 2.51
C PHE A 255 -11.69 -15.63 2.05
N ASP A 256 -10.93 -16.72 2.18
CA ASP A 256 -11.41 -18.08 1.89
C ASP A 256 -11.97 -18.83 3.12
N GLY A 257 -12.34 -18.09 4.16
CA GLY A 257 -12.84 -18.62 5.43
C GLY A 257 -11.77 -19.17 6.37
N THR A 258 -10.48 -19.01 6.04
CA THR A 258 -9.37 -19.36 6.93
C THR A 258 -8.64 -18.13 7.44
N ASP A 259 -7.98 -18.25 8.59
CA ASP A 259 -7.13 -17.18 9.10
C ASP A 259 -5.79 -17.08 8.33
N HIS A 260 -5.36 -18.09 7.59
CA HIS A 260 -3.95 -18.24 7.18
C HIS A 260 -3.69 -18.20 5.67
N GLN A 261 -4.67 -17.79 4.86
CA GLN A 261 -4.49 -17.67 3.41
C GLN A 261 -3.42 -16.63 3.06
N TYR A 262 -3.76 -15.34 3.14
CA TYR A 262 -2.82 -14.24 2.89
C TYR A 262 -1.90 -13.95 4.08
N PHE A 263 -2.24 -14.51 5.24
CA PHE A 263 -1.67 -14.16 6.53
C PHE A 263 -1.08 -15.39 7.22
N HIS A 264 -0.28 -15.21 8.25
CA HIS A 264 0.08 -16.34 9.11
C HIS A 264 -1.13 -16.82 9.93
N SER A 265 -1.11 -18.09 10.38
CA SER A 265 -2.13 -18.64 11.28
C SER A 265 -1.89 -18.22 12.74
N GLY A 266 -2.97 -18.12 13.52
CA GLY A 266 -2.90 -17.93 14.97
C GLY A 266 -2.18 -16.64 15.38
N GLY A 267 -1.43 -16.69 16.49
CA GLY A 267 -0.77 -15.52 17.06
C GLY A 267 0.22 -14.82 16.12
N LYS A 268 1.01 -15.59 15.34
CA LYS A 268 1.95 -15.02 14.34
C LYS A 268 1.22 -14.17 13.27
N GLY A 269 -0.05 -14.46 13.02
CA GLY A 269 -0.87 -13.76 12.04
C GLY A 269 -1.57 -12.49 12.53
N CYS A 270 -1.30 -12.06 13.76
CA CYS A 270 -2.01 -10.97 14.41
C CYS A 270 -1.02 -9.94 14.99
N HIS A 271 -1.29 -8.66 14.74
CA HIS A 271 -0.57 -7.57 15.38
C HIS A 271 -1.40 -7.00 16.53
N ASP A 272 -1.04 -7.31 17.78
CA ASP A 272 -1.89 -7.03 18.95
C ASP A 272 -2.13 -5.53 19.16
N GLN A 273 -1.11 -4.69 19.06
CA GLN A 273 -1.24 -3.24 19.29
C GLN A 273 -2.07 -2.54 18.21
N TRP A 274 -2.04 -3.04 16.98
CA TRP A 274 -2.74 -2.44 15.83
C TRP A 274 -4.06 -3.12 15.53
N ASP A 275 -4.42 -4.17 16.29
CA ASP A 275 -5.58 -5.02 16.04
C ASP A 275 -5.71 -5.43 14.55
N SER A 276 -4.59 -5.91 13.96
CA SER A 276 -4.46 -6.13 12.51
C SER A 276 -4.01 -7.54 12.15
N ARG A 277 -4.05 -7.90 10.85
CA ARG A 277 -3.53 -9.17 10.31
C ARG A 277 -2.13 -9.01 9.72
N LEU A 278 -1.26 -10.00 9.89
CA LEU A 278 0.13 -10.00 9.40
C LEU A 278 0.33 -10.99 8.25
N PHE A 279 0.89 -10.50 7.15
CA PHE A 279 1.08 -11.26 5.92
C PHE A 279 2.01 -12.47 6.11
N ASN A 280 1.74 -13.54 5.36
CA ASN A 280 2.67 -14.65 5.22
C ASN A 280 3.61 -14.39 4.03
N TYR A 281 4.65 -13.60 4.26
CA TYR A 281 5.60 -13.19 3.20
C TYR A 281 6.34 -14.37 2.55
N GLY A 282 6.42 -15.52 3.23
CA GLY A 282 7.01 -16.75 2.70
C GLY A 282 6.09 -17.54 1.77
N HIS A 283 4.87 -17.07 1.48
CA HIS A 283 3.94 -17.77 0.61
C HIS A 283 3.97 -17.22 -0.84
N HIS A 284 4.06 -18.10 -1.83
CA HIS A 284 4.21 -17.75 -3.26
C HIS A 284 3.13 -16.79 -3.77
N GLU A 285 1.85 -17.07 -3.49
CA GLU A 285 0.74 -16.20 -3.92
C GLU A 285 0.67 -14.89 -3.13
N VAL A 286 1.21 -14.83 -1.90
CA VAL A 286 1.31 -13.58 -1.13
C VAL A 286 2.40 -12.69 -1.71
N LEU A 287 3.56 -13.26 -2.05
CA LEU A 287 4.60 -12.55 -2.80
C LEU A 287 4.07 -12.04 -4.15
N ARG A 288 3.34 -12.88 -4.90
CA ARG A 288 2.70 -12.45 -6.15
C ARG A 288 1.77 -11.28 -5.92
N TYR A 289 0.90 -11.35 -4.91
CA TYR A 289 -0.06 -10.31 -4.58
C TYR A 289 0.63 -8.99 -4.25
N LEU A 290 1.59 -8.98 -3.32
CA LEU A 290 2.27 -7.77 -2.85
C LEU A 290 3.20 -7.16 -3.91
N LEU A 291 3.96 -7.97 -4.64
CA LEU A 291 4.83 -7.47 -5.73
C LEU A 291 3.99 -6.95 -6.91
N SER A 292 2.88 -7.62 -7.21
CA SER A 292 1.95 -7.12 -8.23
C SER A 292 1.25 -5.85 -7.80
N ASN A 293 1.04 -5.66 -6.50
CA ASN A 293 0.49 -4.41 -5.98
C ASN A 293 1.43 -3.23 -6.23
N LEU A 294 2.71 -3.39 -5.90
CA LEU A 294 3.73 -2.38 -6.20
C LEU A 294 3.77 -2.07 -7.71
N ARG A 295 3.82 -3.10 -8.55
CA ARG A 295 3.83 -2.93 -10.02
C ARG A 295 2.57 -2.25 -10.54
N PHE A 296 1.40 -2.58 -9.99
CA PHE A 296 0.13 -1.97 -10.35
C PHE A 296 0.13 -0.46 -10.10
N TRP A 297 0.60 0.00 -8.94
CA TRP A 297 0.68 1.42 -8.63
C TRP A 297 1.69 2.16 -9.52
N MET A 298 2.80 1.51 -9.90
CA MET A 298 3.76 2.07 -10.86
C MET A 298 3.18 2.17 -12.29
N ASP A 299 2.49 1.15 -12.78
CA ASP A 299 2.04 1.11 -14.18
C ASP A 299 0.70 1.82 -14.41
N GLU A 300 -0.30 1.58 -13.55
CA GLU A 300 -1.67 2.08 -13.73
C GLU A 300 -1.78 3.57 -13.39
N TYR A 301 -1.09 4.00 -12.33
CA TYR A 301 -1.20 5.35 -11.78
C TYR A 301 0.06 6.20 -11.99
N GLN A 302 1.16 5.59 -12.44
CA GLN A 302 2.42 6.29 -12.66
C GLN A 302 3.05 6.93 -11.41
N PHE A 303 2.85 6.36 -10.21
CA PHE A 303 3.63 6.75 -9.02
C PHE A 303 5.12 6.53 -9.24
N ASP A 304 5.98 7.41 -8.73
CA ASP A 304 7.42 7.45 -8.94
C ASP A 304 8.23 6.68 -7.87
N GLY A 305 7.54 5.98 -7.00
CA GLY A 305 8.11 5.19 -5.93
C GLY A 305 7.21 5.19 -4.71
N PHE A 306 7.78 4.81 -3.57
CA PHE A 306 7.00 4.43 -2.40
C PHE A 306 7.65 4.83 -1.09
N ARG A 307 6.82 5.10 -0.08
CA ARG A 307 7.20 4.90 1.32
C ARG A 307 6.59 3.60 1.80
N PHE A 308 7.40 2.71 2.35
CA PHE A 308 6.92 1.49 2.99
C PHE A 308 6.71 1.78 4.47
N ASP A 309 5.46 1.65 4.91
CA ASP A 309 5.04 1.99 6.27
C ASP A 309 5.12 0.79 7.21
N GLY A 310 5.52 1.05 8.46
CA GLY A 310 5.66 0.02 9.47
C GLY A 310 6.77 -0.98 9.19
N VAL A 311 7.87 -0.58 8.53
CA VAL A 311 9.00 -1.49 8.22
C VAL A 311 9.58 -2.09 9.50
N THR A 312 9.63 -1.34 10.61
CA THR A 312 10.04 -1.90 11.92
C THR A 312 9.18 -3.11 12.33
N SER A 313 7.87 -3.05 12.09
CA SER A 313 6.95 -4.15 12.40
C SER A 313 7.20 -5.37 11.50
N MET A 314 7.62 -5.13 10.25
CA MET A 314 8.00 -6.19 9.32
C MET A 314 9.33 -6.83 9.69
N LEU A 315 10.33 -6.06 10.11
CA LEU A 315 11.70 -6.55 10.31
C LEU A 315 11.84 -7.52 11.50
N TYR A 316 10.99 -7.40 12.51
CA TYR A 316 11.12 -8.16 13.76
C TYR A 316 9.81 -8.81 14.17
N THR A 317 9.89 -10.03 14.70
CA THR A 317 8.73 -10.79 15.22
C THR A 317 8.10 -10.18 16.46
N HIS A 318 8.84 -9.34 17.20
CA HIS A 318 8.31 -8.52 18.29
C HIS A 318 7.78 -7.16 17.82
N HIS A 319 7.91 -6.84 16.52
CA HIS A 319 7.38 -5.65 15.86
C HIS A 319 7.84 -4.30 16.44
N GLY A 320 8.98 -4.29 17.14
CA GLY A 320 9.45 -3.12 17.91
C GLY A 320 8.65 -2.81 19.18
N MET A 321 7.63 -3.62 19.53
CA MET A 321 6.78 -3.38 20.69
C MET A 321 7.52 -3.67 22.00
N GLY A 322 7.63 -2.65 22.86
CA GLY A 322 8.30 -2.79 24.16
C GLY A 322 9.82 -3.05 24.06
N THR A 323 10.40 -2.93 22.87
CA THR A 323 11.82 -3.16 22.60
C THR A 323 12.52 -1.82 22.37
N GLY A 324 13.62 -1.60 23.09
CA GLY A 324 14.53 -0.48 22.82
C GLY A 324 15.64 -0.90 21.86
N PHE A 325 16.08 0.04 21.01
CA PHE A 325 17.23 -0.15 20.14
C PHE A 325 18.35 0.79 20.59
N SER A 326 19.36 0.24 21.25
CA SER A 326 20.51 0.99 21.77
C SER A 326 21.58 1.25 20.70
N GLY A 327 21.47 0.56 19.55
CA GLY A 327 22.48 0.56 18.49
C GLY A 327 23.41 -0.65 18.56
N GLY A 328 23.19 -1.58 19.49
CA GLY A 328 23.93 -2.83 19.60
C GLY A 328 23.53 -3.80 18.50
N TYR A 329 24.49 -4.35 17.75
CA TYR A 329 24.16 -5.12 16.53
C TYR A 329 23.40 -6.43 16.80
N HIS A 330 23.49 -6.95 18.02
CA HIS A 330 22.72 -8.11 18.48
C HIS A 330 21.20 -7.84 18.55
N GLU A 331 20.78 -6.58 18.59
CA GLU A 331 19.37 -6.16 18.58
C GLU A 331 18.78 -6.18 17.16
N TYR A 332 19.65 -6.09 16.13
CA TYR A 332 19.25 -6.03 14.72
C TYR A 332 19.41 -7.36 13.99
N PHE A 333 20.26 -8.24 14.51
CA PHE A 333 20.59 -9.51 13.89
C PHE A 333 20.48 -10.63 14.93
N GLY A 334 19.53 -11.53 14.74
CA GLY A 334 19.24 -12.61 15.68
C GLY A 334 17.99 -13.39 15.30
N GLY A 335 17.55 -14.28 16.19
CA GLY A 335 16.36 -15.11 15.95
C GLY A 335 15.03 -14.35 15.95
N ASP A 336 15.04 -13.08 16.36
CA ASP A 336 13.85 -12.22 16.38
C ASP A 336 13.63 -11.47 15.05
N VAL A 337 14.54 -11.60 14.09
CA VAL A 337 14.37 -11.04 12.74
C VAL A 337 13.37 -11.89 11.97
N ASP A 338 12.39 -11.25 11.34
CA ASP A 338 11.50 -11.93 10.40
C ASP A 338 12.18 -12.03 9.03
N GLU A 339 12.84 -13.17 8.80
CA GLU A 339 13.57 -13.41 7.56
C GLU A 339 12.66 -13.40 6.31
N GLU A 340 11.40 -13.83 6.44
CA GLU A 340 10.46 -13.87 5.32
C GLU A 340 10.09 -12.44 4.87
N ALA A 341 9.87 -11.56 5.84
CA ALA A 341 9.59 -10.15 5.58
C ALA A 341 10.82 -9.40 5.02
N VAL A 342 12.01 -9.64 5.56
CA VAL A 342 13.27 -9.07 5.04
C VAL A 342 13.47 -9.47 3.58
N VAL A 343 13.29 -10.75 3.25
CA VAL A 343 13.43 -11.24 1.87
C VAL A 343 12.39 -10.62 0.95
N TYR A 344 11.13 -10.46 1.39
CA TYR A 344 10.12 -9.74 0.62
C TYR A 344 10.56 -8.30 0.30
N LEU A 345 11.07 -7.56 1.30
CA LEU A 345 11.53 -6.18 1.10
C LEU A 345 12.74 -6.10 0.14
N MET A 346 13.65 -7.07 0.20
CA MET A 346 14.78 -7.18 -0.72
C MET A 346 14.30 -7.41 -2.16
N VAL A 347 13.47 -8.43 -2.38
CA VAL A 347 12.91 -8.76 -3.70
C VAL A 347 12.08 -7.60 -4.26
N ALA A 348 11.30 -6.92 -3.40
CA ALA A 348 10.52 -5.75 -3.79
C ALA A 348 11.41 -4.59 -4.27
N ASN A 349 12.47 -4.25 -3.52
CA ASN A 349 13.39 -3.19 -3.91
C ASN A 349 14.18 -3.55 -5.17
N GLU A 350 14.64 -4.80 -5.31
CA GLU A 350 15.35 -5.25 -6.52
C GLU A 350 14.46 -5.17 -7.76
N MET A 351 13.21 -5.65 -7.65
CA MET A 351 12.21 -5.53 -8.70
C MET A 351 11.98 -4.08 -9.09
N LEU A 352 11.74 -3.20 -8.11
CA LEU A 352 11.41 -1.80 -8.36
C LEU A 352 12.56 -1.07 -9.05
N HIS A 353 13.79 -1.19 -8.56
CA HIS A 353 14.94 -0.51 -9.15
C HIS A 353 15.37 -1.12 -10.49
N SER A 354 15.17 -2.42 -10.71
CA SER A 354 15.43 -3.07 -11.99
C SER A 354 14.45 -2.63 -13.08
N LEU A 355 13.16 -2.53 -12.75
CA LEU A 355 12.11 -2.19 -13.72
C LEU A 355 11.92 -0.67 -13.86
N PHE A 356 12.21 0.10 -12.82
CA PHE A 356 12.05 1.55 -12.74
C PHE A 356 13.31 2.18 -12.12
N PRO A 357 14.37 2.43 -12.90
CA PRO A 357 15.67 2.88 -12.37
C PRO A 357 15.64 4.23 -11.61
N ASP A 358 14.69 5.10 -11.95
CA ASP A 358 14.48 6.40 -11.30
C ASP A 358 13.53 6.31 -10.08
N CYS A 359 13.07 5.11 -9.72
CA CYS A 359 12.22 4.88 -8.55
C CYS A 359 12.92 5.36 -7.27
N LEU A 360 12.11 5.83 -6.31
CA LEU A 360 12.55 6.21 -4.99
C LEU A 360 11.78 5.41 -3.94
N THR A 361 12.48 4.63 -3.11
CA THR A 361 11.86 3.90 -2.00
C THR A 361 12.34 4.42 -0.64
N ILE A 362 11.39 4.69 0.25
CA ILE A 362 11.64 5.19 1.61
C ILE A 362 11.14 4.14 2.62
N ALA A 363 11.97 3.78 3.60
CA ALA A 363 11.55 2.95 4.71
C ALA A 363 11.15 3.79 5.93
N GLU A 364 9.97 3.52 6.47
CA GLU A 364 9.58 3.95 7.82
C GLU A 364 10.08 2.93 8.86
N ASP A 365 11.33 3.11 9.28
CA ASP A 365 11.99 2.28 10.30
C ASP A 365 12.47 3.14 11.46
N VAL A 366 11.94 2.88 12.67
CA VAL A 366 12.38 3.51 13.91
C VAL A 366 13.56 2.78 14.55
N SER A 367 13.78 1.50 14.22
CA SER A 367 14.78 0.67 14.90
C SER A 367 16.21 1.13 14.68
N GLY A 368 16.52 1.60 13.47
CA GLY A 368 17.91 1.91 13.11
C GLY A 368 18.62 0.79 12.36
N MET A 369 17.88 -0.16 11.77
CA MET A 369 18.48 -1.38 11.18
C MET A 369 19.64 -1.03 10.21
N PRO A 370 20.86 -1.55 10.46
CA PRO A 370 22.00 -1.36 9.57
C PRO A 370 21.76 -1.92 8.17
N ALA A 371 22.28 -1.26 7.14
CA ALA A 371 22.21 -1.69 5.74
C ALA A 371 20.79 -1.74 5.14
N LEU A 372 19.79 -1.18 5.84
CA LEU A 372 18.43 -1.04 5.31
C LEU A 372 18.42 -0.20 4.02
N CYS A 373 19.25 0.85 3.97
CA CYS A 373 19.35 1.77 2.84
C CYS A 373 20.61 1.57 1.99
N LEU A 374 21.11 0.33 1.91
CA LEU A 374 22.20 -0.07 1.02
C LEU A 374 21.67 -1.02 -0.07
N PRO A 375 22.27 -1.02 -1.28
CA PRO A 375 21.85 -1.91 -2.35
C PRO A 375 22.09 -3.39 -2.00
N LEU A 376 21.30 -4.27 -2.62
CA LEU A 376 21.41 -5.73 -2.44
C LEU A 376 22.80 -6.28 -2.81
N SER A 377 23.47 -5.68 -3.80
CA SER A 377 24.85 -6.06 -4.19
C SER A 377 25.88 -5.90 -3.07
N LEU A 378 25.56 -5.13 -2.02
CA LEU A 378 26.35 -4.98 -0.80
C LEU A 378 25.76 -5.75 0.40
N GLY A 379 24.72 -6.56 0.18
CA GLY A 379 23.98 -7.28 1.23
C GLY A 379 22.97 -6.41 1.98
N GLY A 380 22.58 -5.25 1.44
CA GLY A 380 21.54 -4.41 2.02
C GLY A 380 20.12 -4.78 1.56
N ILE A 381 19.12 -4.13 2.16
CA ILE A 381 17.69 -4.37 1.84
C ILE A 381 17.25 -3.62 0.57
N GLY A 382 17.96 -2.57 0.18
CA GLY A 382 17.77 -1.88 -1.10
C GLY A 382 16.92 -0.61 -1.06
N PHE A 383 16.53 -0.11 0.11
CA PHE A 383 15.85 1.18 0.19
C PHE A 383 16.78 2.34 -0.20
N ASP A 384 16.23 3.40 -0.79
CA ASP A 384 16.99 4.62 -1.02
C ASP A 384 17.17 5.44 0.26
N TYR A 385 16.10 5.62 1.02
CA TYR A 385 16.07 6.47 2.21
C TYR A 385 15.40 5.76 3.38
N ARG A 386 15.72 6.23 4.58
CA ARG A 386 14.92 5.99 5.79
C ARG A 386 14.45 7.31 6.42
N LEU A 387 13.37 7.26 7.17
CA LEU A 387 12.93 8.40 7.98
C LEU A 387 13.82 8.61 9.22
N SER A 388 14.12 9.86 9.55
CA SER A 388 14.90 10.25 10.73
C SER A 388 14.00 10.48 11.94
N MET A 389 13.36 9.42 12.42
CA MET A 389 12.24 9.49 13.38
C MET A 389 12.61 10.02 14.78
N ALA A 390 13.90 9.99 15.17
CA ALA A 390 14.37 10.52 16.45
C ALA A 390 14.40 12.08 16.52
N VAL A 391 14.44 12.77 15.37
CA VAL A 391 14.52 14.24 15.33
C VAL A 391 13.24 14.90 15.86
N PRO A 392 12.03 14.47 15.44
CA PRO A 392 10.79 14.98 16.03
C PRO A 392 10.66 14.76 17.53
N ASP A 393 11.08 13.58 18.04
CA ASP A 393 11.02 13.29 19.48
C ASP A 393 11.93 14.21 20.30
N MET A 394 13.11 14.53 19.76
CA MET A 394 14.00 15.52 20.36
C MET A 394 13.31 16.88 20.48
N TRP A 395 12.68 17.37 19.40
CA TRP A 395 12.00 18.67 19.43
C TRP A 395 10.82 18.67 20.41
N ILE A 396 10.01 17.62 20.44
CA ILE A 396 8.92 17.48 21.42
C ILE A 396 9.47 17.55 22.84
N LYS A 397 10.52 16.79 23.15
CA LYS A 397 11.09 16.74 24.50
C LYS A 397 11.61 18.12 24.92
N ILE A 398 12.36 18.78 24.04
CA ILE A 398 12.90 20.12 24.29
C ILE A 398 11.75 21.10 24.56
N LEU A 399 10.73 21.15 23.70
CA LEU A 399 9.63 22.11 23.80
C LEU A 399 8.70 21.85 25.01
N LYS A 400 8.54 20.59 25.44
CA LYS A 400 7.67 20.24 26.57
C LYS A 400 8.35 20.35 27.93
N GLU A 401 9.64 20.02 28.00
CA GLU A 401 10.33 19.76 29.27
C GLU A 401 11.38 20.81 29.63
N GLN A 402 11.79 21.67 28.69
CA GLN A 402 12.93 22.58 28.87
C GLN A 402 12.55 24.02 28.55
N LYS A 403 13.07 24.96 29.34
CA LYS A 403 13.10 26.39 28.96
C LYS A 403 14.17 26.62 27.91
N ASP A 404 14.02 27.67 27.12
CA ASP A 404 14.94 28.06 26.05
C ASP A 404 16.42 28.12 26.52
N GLU A 405 16.69 28.62 27.73
CA GLU A 405 18.05 28.74 28.25
C GLU A 405 18.66 27.40 28.70
N GLN A 406 17.87 26.33 28.74
CA GLN A 406 18.28 24.98 29.12
C GLN A 406 18.60 24.09 27.91
N TRP A 407 18.37 24.58 26.69
CA TRP A 407 18.57 23.78 25.49
C TRP A 407 20.04 23.39 25.32
N ASP A 408 20.29 22.09 25.28
CA ASP A 408 21.62 21.53 25.05
C ASP A 408 21.94 21.51 23.55
N MET A 409 22.72 22.51 23.11
CA MET A 409 23.15 22.63 21.72
C MET A 409 23.98 21.43 21.24
N ALA A 410 24.73 20.78 22.13
CA ALA A 410 25.51 19.60 21.79
C ALA A 410 24.60 18.41 21.52
N ASN A 411 23.56 18.21 22.34
CA ASN A 411 22.54 17.18 22.12
C ASN A 411 21.74 17.41 20.83
N ILE A 412 21.40 18.66 20.50
CA ILE A 412 20.73 19.01 19.23
C ILE A 412 21.61 18.64 18.04
N CYS A 413 22.86 19.12 18.02
CA CYS A 413 23.81 18.80 16.96
C CYS A 413 24.04 17.29 16.85
N PHE A 414 24.19 16.59 17.97
CA PHE A 414 24.33 15.14 18.00
C PHE A 414 23.14 14.46 17.35
N THR A 415 21.91 14.74 17.78
CA THR A 415 20.71 14.08 17.24
C THR A 415 20.52 14.34 15.74
N LEU A 416 20.76 15.56 15.28
CA LEU A 416 20.62 15.91 13.86
C LEU A 416 21.70 15.28 12.96
N THR A 417 22.84 14.87 13.54
CA THR A 417 23.98 14.32 12.79
C THR A 417 24.23 12.84 13.05
N ASN A 418 23.63 12.26 14.09
CA ASN A 418 23.79 10.87 14.50
C ASN A 418 23.01 9.94 13.56
N ARG A 419 23.60 9.69 12.40
CA ARG A 419 23.09 8.79 11.36
C ARG A 419 24.23 7.99 10.74
N ARG A 420 23.88 6.88 10.12
CA ARG A 420 24.86 5.98 9.46
C ARG A 420 25.43 6.66 8.22
N HIS A 421 26.76 6.66 8.12
CA HIS A 421 27.43 7.15 6.90
C HIS A 421 27.14 6.21 5.72
N GLY A 422 26.83 6.78 4.55
CA GLY A 422 26.50 6.02 3.34
C GLY A 422 25.02 5.64 3.19
N GLU A 423 24.21 5.77 4.24
CA GLU A 423 22.77 5.54 4.20
C GLU A 423 22.03 6.90 4.22
N LYS A 424 21.18 7.15 3.23
CA LYS A 424 20.48 8.43 3.10
C LYS A 424 19.29 8.48 4.07
N THR A 425 19.01 9.68 4.61
CA THR A 425 17.88 9.90 5.52
C THR A 425 17.03 11.07 5.07
N ILE A 426 15.71 10.98 5.25
CA ILE A 426 14.79 12.11 5.18
C ILE A 426 14.58 12.63 6.60
N ALA A 427 14.98 13.87 6.84
CA ALA A 427 14.79 14.54 8.12
C ALA A 427 13.59 15.48 8.07
N TYR A 428 12.84 15.53 9.18
CA TYR A 428 11.68 16.38 9.37
C TYR A 428 11.60 16.77 10.85
N CYS A 429 11.02 17.93 11.13
CA CYS A 429 10.94 18.46 12.50
C CYS A 429 9.71 17.94 13.26
N GLU A 430 8.61 17.70 12.56
CA GLU A 430 7.36 17.18 13.09
C GLU A 430 6.70 16.23 12.07
N SER A 431 5.83 15.32 12.50
CA SER A 431 5.16 14.34 11.64
C SER A 431 3.64 14.34 11.80
N HIS A 432 2.97 13.66 10.87
CA HIS A 432 1.54 13.37 10.97
C HIS A 432 1.17 12.56 12.24
N ASP A 433 2.04 11.67 12.73
CA ASP A 433 1.82 10.95 13.99
C ASP A 433 1.67 11.91 15.18
N GLN A 434 2.49 12.97 15.20
CA GLN A 434 2.42 13.98 16.24
C GLN A 434 1.12 14.78 16.14
N ALA A 435 0.70 15.13 14.91
CA ALA A 435 -0.58 15.79 14.68
C ALA A 435 -1.79 14.93 15.09
N TYR A 436 -1.64 13.60 15.14
CA TYR A 436 -2.69 12.65 15.53
C TYR A 436 -2.71 12.35 17.04
N VAL A 437 -1.55 12.03 17.65
CA VAL A 437 -1.45 11.53 19.03
C VAL A 437 -1.34 12.68 20.03
N LYS A 438 -2.38 13.51 20.18
CA LYS A 438 -2.50 14.56 21.23
C LYS A 438 -1.23 15.40 21.51
N ASN A 439 -0.31 15.47 20.56
CA ASN A 439 0.91 16.24 20.66
C ASN A 439 0.65 17.51 19.85
N ALA A 440 0.83 18.66 20.50
CA ALA A 440 0.69 19.92 19.80
C ALA A 440 1.74 19.99 18.67
N SER A 441 1.36 20.58 17.54
CA SER A 441 2.33 21.00 16.53
C SER A 441 3.42 21.86 17.19
N ILE A 442 4.61 21.89 16.59
CA ILE A 442 5.68 22.80 17.03
C ILE A 442 5.17 24.26 17.10
N TRP A 443 4.15 24.62 16.31
CA TRP A 443 3.53 25.93 16.37
C TRP A 443 2.53 26.06 17.55
N PRO A 444 2.76 26.96 18.53
CA PRO A 444 1.91 27.11 19.73
C PRO A 444 0.51 27.71 19.48
N GLY A 445 0.13 27.93 18.21
CA GLY A 445 -1.14 28.56 17.82
C GLY A 445 -2.31 27.59 17.57
N SER A 446 -2.13 26.27 17.71
CA SER A 446 -3.15 25.27 17.35
C SER A 446 -4.20 24.97 18.43
N GLU A 447 -4.12 25.60 19.61
CA GLU A 447 -5.11 25.48 20.70
C GLU A 447 -6.10 26.66 20.79
N ARG A 448 -6.48 27.29 19.67
CA ARG A 448 -7.53 28.33 19.67
C ARG A 448 -8.83 27.89 19.03
#